data_AF-A0A2U1WQP8-F1
#
_entry.id   AF-A0A2U1WQP8-F1
#
_cell.length_a   1.000
_cell.length_b   1.000
_cell.length_c   1.000
_cell.angle_alpha   90.00
_cell.angle_beta   90.00
_cell.angle_gamma   90.00
#
_symmetry.space_group_name_H-M   'P 1'
#
loop_
_entity.id
_entity.type
_entity.pdbx_description
1 polymer ?
#
loop_
_entity_poly.entity_id
_entity_poly.type
_entity_poly.pdbx_seq_one_letter_code
_entity_poly.pdbx_strand_id
1 'polypeptide(L)'
;MSCCYGCFDSDAKLERYMDSDDRIFFEAGVNDGVTQSNTRYSEERRGWRGILVEPIPETFDECVRNQPQSIVEWGALTPLGFGKDEVDLVFYNLMVTTRGCMSPEQEAARLKIGKQFLPHDEIFEFRAPVLTISGILDKHG
;
A
#
# COMPACT_ATOMS: atom_id res chain seq x y z
N MET A 1 9.42 -4.22 24.40
CA MET A 1 8.87 -4.93 23.22
C MET A 1 9.02 -3.99 22.04
N SER A 2 9.88 -4.32 21.07
CA SER A 2 9.95 -3.56 19.83
C SER A 2 8.67 -3.86 19.07
N CYS A 3 7.78 -2.87 18.94
CA CYS A 3 6.52 -3.02 18.20
C CYS A 3 6.83 -2.65 16.76
N CYS A 4 7.12 -3.66 15.94
CA CYS A 4 7.46 -3.48 14.53
C CYS A 4 6.28 -3.99 13.69
N TYR A 5 5.90 -3.22 12.68
CA TYR A 5 4.74 -3.46 11.83
C TYR A 5 5.15 -3.91 10.42
N GLY A 6 6.35 -3.54 9.98
CA GLY A 6 6.85 -3.80 8.63
C GLY A 6 7.10 -5.27 8.37
N CYS A 7 6.90 -5.70 7.13
CA CYS A 7 7.26 -7.05 6.69
C CYS A 7 8.76 -7.31 6.96
N PHE A 8 9.08 -8.42 7.63
CA PHE A 8 10.46 -8.78 8.02
C PHE A 8 11.21 -7.69 8.81
N ASP A 9 10.52 -6.97 9.69
CA ASP A 9 11.08 -5.88 10.53
C ASP A 9 11.74 -4.76 9.72
N SER A 10 11.18 -4.46 8.54
CA SER A 10 11.75 -3.44 7.63
C SER A 10 11.75 -2.04 8.25
N ASP A 11 10.73 -1.70 9.02
CA ASP A 11 10.64 -0.47 9.82
C ASP A 11 11.76 -0.38 10.86
N ALA A 12 12.04 -1.46 11.59
CA ALA A 12 13.14 -1.50 12.57
C ALA A 12 14.53 -1.40 11.92
N LYS A 13 14.67 -1.85 10.67
CA LYS A 13 15.91 -1.70 9.91
C LYS A 13 16.08 -0.26 9.44
N LEU A 14 15.01 0.36 8.94
CA LEU A 14 14.98 1.76 8.52
C LEU A 14 15.28 2.71 9.69
N GLU A 15 14.77 2.40 10.88
CA GLU A 15 15.00 3.16 12.12
C GLU A 15 16.48 3.48 12.38
N ARG A 16 17.39 2.58 12.00
CA ARG A 16 18.84 2.78 12.20
C ARG A 16 19.41 3.91 11.36
N TYR A 17 18.70 4.32 10.32
CA TYR A 17 19.08 5.36 9.38
C TYR A 17 18.25 6.64 9.56
N MET A 18 17.22 6.61 10.40
CA MET A 18 16.34 7.75 10.68
C MET A 18 16.84 8.47 11.94
N ASP A 19 17.38 9.67 11.77
CA ASP A 19 18.01 10.45 12.84
C ASP A 19 17.14 11.58 13.40
N SER A 20 15.89 11.68 12.93
CA SER A 20 15.03 12.83 13.19
C SER A 20 13.55 12.47 13.28
N ASP A 21 12.87 13.12 14.23
CA ASP A 21 11.43 13.04 14.44
C ASP A 21 10.69 14.09 13.57
N ASP A 22 9.36 14.03 13.55
CA ASP A 22 8.47 14.98 12.85
C ASP A 22 8.77 15.16 11.34
N ARG A 23 9.01 14.05 10.61
CA ARG A 23 9.25 14.06 9.15
C ARG A 23 8.01 13.67 8.35
N ILE A 24 8.19 13.68 7.02
CA ILE A 24 7.17 13.31 6.05
C ILE A 24 7.56 12.02 5.34
N PHE A 25 6.58 11.15 5.09
CA PHE A 25 6.74 9.94 4.30
C PHE A 25 5.70 9.82 3.19
N PHE A 26 5.96 8.92 2.25
CA PHE A 26 5.00 8.48 1.24
C PHE A 26 5.04 6.95 1.17
N GLU A 27 3.91 6.27 1.34
CA GLU A 27 3.78 4.81 1.21
C GLU A 27 2.62 4.48 0.25
N ALA A 28 2.85 3.49 -0.62
CA ALA A 28 1.87 3.01 -1.59
C ALA A 28 1.63 1.52 -1.41
N GLY A 29 0.37 1.10 -1.50
CA GLY A 29 -0.05 -0.27 -1.14
C GLY A 29 0.05 -0.48 0.37
N VAL A 30 -0.48 0.47 1.14
CA VAL A 30 -0.41 0.48 2.62
C VAL A 30 -1.32 -0.58 3.28
N ASN A 31 -2.22 -1.19 2.51
CA ASN A 31 -3.22 -2.15 2.98
C ASN A 31 -4.12 -1.51 4.05
N ASP A 32 -4.30 -2.17 5.21
CA ASP A 32 -5.10 -1.73 6.34
C ASP A 32 -4.42 -0.65 7.20
N GLY A 33 -3.22 -0.19 6.83
CA GLY A 33 -2.44 0.75 7.65
C GLY A 33 -1.73 0.12 8.83
N VAL A 34 -1.71 -1.21 8.94
CA VAL A 34 -1.18 -1.95 10.10
C VAL A 34 -0.33 -3.13 9.66
N THR A 35 -0.96 -4.04 8.95
CA THR A 35 -0.40 -5.31 8.52
C THR A 35 0.66 -5.01 7.48
N GLN A 36 1.92 -5.28 7.85
CA GLN A 36 3.09 -5.03 6.99
C GLN A 36 3.34 -3.55 6.64
N SER A 37 2.77 -2.59 7.37
CA SER A 37 3.03 -1.16 7.13
C SER A 37 4.45 -0.78 7.50
N ASN A 38 5.13 -0.07 6.61
CA ASN A 38 6.48 0.43 6.87
C ASN A 38 6.46 1.77 7.61
N THR A 39 5.34 2.47 7.61
CA THR A 39 5.24 3.85 8.14
C THR A 39 4.49 3.95 9.45
N ARG A 40 3.68 2.96 9.83
CA ARG A 40 2.91 2.98 11.08
C ARG A 40 3.78 3.23 12.31
N TYR A 41 4.94 2.57 12.39
CA TYR A 41 5.88 2.80 13.49
C TYR A 41 6.33 4.26 13.54
N SER A 42 6.69 4.84 12.39
CA SER A 42 7.13 6.24 12.30
C SER A 42 6.02 7.22 12.67
N GLU A 43 4.76 6.96 12.25
CA GLU A 43 3.63 7.78 12.66
C GLU A 43 3.41 7.73 14.18
N GLU A 44 3.31 6.53 14.75
CA GLU A 44 2.99 6.33 16.16
C GLU A 44 4.12 6.76 17.11
N ARG A 45 5.39 6.58 16.70
CA ARG A 45 6.54 6.71 17.61
C ARG A 45 7.44 7.90 17.31
N ARG A 46 7.47 8.37 16.07
CA ARG A 46 8.38 9.43 15.61
C ARG A 46 7.65 10.74 15.31
N GLY A 47 6.32 10.77 15.41
CA GLY A 47 5.52 11.95 15.06
C GLY A 47 5.50 12.25 13.55
N TRP A 48 5.94 11.30 12.72
CA TRP A 48 5.96 11.49 11.28
C TRP A 48 4.53 11.51 10.73
N ARG A 49 4.32 12.27 9.65
CA ARG A 49 3.01 12.38 8.99
C ARG A 49 3.23 12.29 7.51
N GLY A 50 2.42 11.51 6.80
CA GLY A 50 2.67 11.27 5.40
C GLY A 50 1.43 11.22 4.53
N ILE A 51 1.66 10.77 3.31
CA ILE A 51 0.63 10.44 2.35
C ILE A 51 0.70 8.94 2.08
N LEU A 52 -0.46 8.31 2.16
CA LEU A 52 -0.68 6.88 2.01
C LEU A 52 -1.58 6.66 0.81
N VAL A 53 -1.29 5.65 0.00
CA VAL A 53 -2.11 5.30 -1.17
C VAL A 53 -2.54 3.85 -1.08
N GLU A 54 -3.85 3.59 -1.14
CA GLU A 54 -4.41 2.25 -1.12
C GLU A 54 -5.46 2.07 -2.23
N PRO A 55 -5.33 1.06 -3.11
CA PRO A 55 -6.30 0.84 -4.17
C PRO A 55 -7.57 0.11 -3.73
N ILE A 56 -7.52 -0.72 -2.68
CA ILE A 56 -8.66 -1.56 -2.26
C ILE A 56 -9.57 -0.74 -1.33
N PRO A 57 -10.87 -0.58 -1.65
CA PRO A 57 -11.79 0.23 -0.85
C PRO A 57 -11.90 -0.20 0.62
N GLU A 58 -11.95 -1.51 0.88
CA GLU A 58 -12.15 -2.07 2.22
C GLU A 58 -10.96 -1.77 3.13
N THR A 59 -9.74 -1.95 2.63
CA THR A 59 -8.52 -1.70 3.40
C THR A 59 -8.17 -0.22 3.44
N PHE A 60 -8.58 0.57 2.44
CA PHE A 60 -8.52 2.03 2.49
C PHE A 60 -9.27 2.60 3.71
N ASP A 61 -10.51 2.15 3.95
CA ASP A 61 -11.31 2.58 5.10
C ASP A 61 -10.70 2.14 6.44
N GLU A 62 -10.01 1.00 6.47
CA GLU A 62 -9.21 0.57 7.62
C GLU A 62 -7.99 1.46 7.83
N CYS A 63 -7.26 1.77 6.75
CA CYS A 63 -6.07 2.61 6.81
C CYS A 63 -6.41 4.02 7.32
N VAL A 64 -7.51 4.63 6.87
CA VAL A 64 -7.98 5.94 7.36
C VAL A 64 -8.21 5.91 8.87
N ARG A 65 -8.73 4.80 9.41
CA ARG A 65 -8.93 4.63 10.86
C ARG A 65 -7.63 4.35 11.61
N ASN A 66 -6.71 3.61 11.01
CA ASN A 66 -5.51 3.11 11.66
C ASN A 66 -4.32 4.10 11.61
N GLN A 67 -4.27 5.00 10.62
CA GLN A 67 -3.24 6.04 10.48
C GLN A 67 -3.87 7.45 10.38
N PRO A 68 -4.55 7.92 11.44
CA PRO A 68 -5.34 9.15 11.41
C PRO A 68 -4.51 10.43 11.34
N GLN A 69 -3.18 10.36 11.54
CA GLN A 69 -2.32 11.54 11.42
C GLN A 69 -1.82 11.78 10.00
N SER A 70 -1.97 10.78 9.12
CA SER A 70 -1.59 10.82 7.71
C SER A 70 -2.78 11.02 6.80
N ILE A 71 -2.50 11.49 5.58
CA ILE A 71 -3.48 11.60 4.50
C ILE A 71 -3.54 10.26 3.80
N VAL A 72 -4.74 9.72 3.58
CA VAL A 72 -4.93 8.47 2.81
C VAL A 72 -5.70 8.81 1.53
N GLU A 73 -5.14 8.42 0.39
CA GLU A 73 -5.77 8.52 -0.93
C GLU A 73 -6.18 7.14 -1.43
N TRP A 74 -7.43 7.05 -1.91
CA TRP A 74 -7.94 5.84 -2.52
C TRP A 74 -7.61 5.83 -4.02
N GLY A 75 -6.81 4.85 -4.45
CA GLY A 75 -6.47 4.68 -5.86
C GLY A 75 -5.17 3.92 -6.12
N ALA A 76 -4.84 3.75 -7.39
CA ALA A 76 -3.64 3.07 -7.84
C ALA A 76 -2.68 4.06 -8.51
N LEU A 77 -1.40 4.01 -8.14
CA LEU A 77 -0.38 4.86 -8.74
C LEU A 77 -0.02 4.37 -10.15
N THR A 78 -0.03 5.29 -11.12
CA THR A 78 0.39 5.02 -12.49
C THR A 78 1.42 6.05 -12.97
N PRO A 79 2.10 5.78 -14.10
CA PRO A 79 2.87 6.80 -14.79
C PRO A 79 2.01 7.97 -15.24
N LEU A 80 2.65 9.13 -15.45
CA LEU A 80 2.03 10.26 -16.14
C LEU A 80 1.56 9.83 -17.53
N GLY A 81 0.36 10.27 -17.93
CA GLY A 81 -0.18 9.97 -19.25
C GLY A 81 -0.63 8.51 -19.43
N PHE A 82 -1.00 7.80 -18.36
CA PHE A 82 -1.53 6.43 -18.42
C PHE A 82 -2.71 6.28 -19.40
N GLY A 83 -3.48 7.36 -19.62
CA GLY A 83 -4.48 7.44 -20.68
C GLY A 83 -5.83 6.82 -20.33
N LYS A 84 -6.03 6.41 -19.08
CA LYS A 84 -7.30 5.95 -18.51
C LYS A 84 -7.50 6.54 -17.11
N ASP A 85 -8.76 6.68 -16.71
CA ASP A 85 -9.13 7.18 -15.38
C ASP A 85 -9.17 6.07 -14.32
N GLU A 86 -9.25 4.81 -14.74
CA GLU A 86 -9.29 3.63 -13.87
C GLU A 86 -8.33 2.55 -14.37
N VAL A 87 -7.89 1.68 -13.45
CA VAL A 87 -7.09 0.50 -13.74
C VAL A 87 -7.79 -0.77 -13.22
N ASP A 88 -7.81 -1.81 -14.06
CA ASP A 88 -8.30 -3.13 -13.67
C ASP A 88 -7.23 -3.85 -12.85
N LEU A 89 -7.59 -4.19 -11.61
CA LEU A 89 -6.73 -4.83 -10.64
C LEU A 89 -7.27 -6.21 -10.29
N VAL A 90 -6.35 -7.13 -10.01
CA VAL A 90 -6.63 -8.46 -9.51
C VAL A 90 -6.00 -8.60 -8.14
N PHE A 91 -6.84 -8.86 -7.15
CA PHE A 91 -6.43 -9.09 -5.77
C PHE A 91 -5.99 -10.55 -5.59
N TYR A 92 -4.84 -10.72 -4.94
CA TYR A 92 -4.27 -12.00 -4.54
C TYR A 92 -3.75 -11.89 -3.10
N ASN A 93 -4.64 -11.85 -2.11
CA ASN A 93 -4.25 -11.65 -0.71
C ASN A 93 -3.43 -10.34 -0.58
N LEU A 94 -2.33 -10.28 0.19
CA LEU A 94 -1.43 -9.12 0.31
C LEU A 94 -0.69 -8.70 -1.00
N MET A 95 -1.15 -9.14 -2.17
CA MET A 95 -0.61 -8.76 -3.47
C MET A 95 -1.72 -8.30 -4.40
N VAL A 96 -1.56 -7.11 -4.97
CA VAL A 96 -2.41 -6.60 -6.04
C VAL A 96 -1.61 -6.56 -7.34
N THR A 97 -2.22 -6.94 -8.45
CA THR A 97 -1.60 -6.76 -9.77
C THR A 97 -2.57 -6.16 -10.78
N THR A 98 -2.02 -5.54 -11.82
CA THR A 98 -2.76 -5.04 -12.97
C THR A 98 -3.08 -6.17 -13.93
N ARG A 99 -4.33 -6.23 -14.38
CA ARG A 99 -4.78 -7.27 -15.32
C ARG A 99 -3.94 -7.26 -16.60
N GLY A 100 -3.41 -8.42 -16.98
CA GLY A 100 -2.66 -8.59 -18.23
C GLY A 100 -1.22 -8.06 -18.20
N CYS A 101 -0.69 -7.67 -17.04
CA CYS A 101 0.72 -7.29 -16.91
C CYS A 101 1.68 -8.48 -16.74
N MET A 102 1.16 -9.70 -16.72
CA MET A 102 1.93 -10.93 -16.55
C MET A 102 1.54 -11.97 -17.59
N SER A 103 2.45 -12.89 -17.87
CA SER A 103 2.10 -14.08 -18.65
C SER A 103 1.20 -15.01 -17.82
N PRO A 104 0.38 -15.86 -18.46
CA PRO A 104 -0.47 -16.83 -17.75
C PRO A 104 0.31 -17.72 -16.78
N GLU A 105 1.55 -18.08 -17.10
CA GLU A 105 2.43 -18.89 -16.24
C GLU A 105 2.84 -18.12 -14.98
N GLN A 106 3.14 -16.83 -15.10
CA GLN A 106 3.49 -15.96 -13.98
C GLN A 106 2.28 -15.74 -13.05
N GLU A 107 1.09 -15.53 -13.61
CA GLU A 107 -0.16 -15.46 -12.84
C GLU A 107 -0.42 -16.77 -12.09
N ALA A 108 -0.31 -17.92 -12.77
CA ALA A 108 -0.48 -19.23 -12.15
C ALA A 108 0.53 -19.51 -11.03
N ALA A 109 1.79 -19.09 -11.19
CA ALA A 109 2.81 -19.23 -10.16
C ALA A 109 2.48 -18.39 -8.91
N ARG A 110 2.01 -17.15 -9.09
CA ARG A 110 1.60 -16.27 -7.98
C ARG A 110 0.36 -16.77 -7.28
N LEU A 111 -0.63 -17.26 -8.02
CA LEU A 111 -1.81 -17.93 -7.48
C LEU A 111 -1.43 -19.11 -6.57
N LYS A 112 -0.46 -19.92 -7.00
CA LYS A 112 0.04 -21.04 -6.22
C LYS A 112 0.71 -20.59 -4.92
N ILE A 113 1.51 -19.52 -4.97
CA ILE A 113 2.17 -18.94 -3.79
C ILE A 113 1.12 -18.35 -2.83
N GLY A 114 0.17 -17.55 -3.33
CA GLY A 114 -0.87 -16.93 -2.51
C GLY A 114 -1.70 -17.96 -1.74
N LYS A 115 -2.10 -19.05 -2.42
CA LYS A 115 -2.84 -20.17 -1.81
C LYS A 115 -2.07 -20.92 -0.73
N GLN A 116 -0.73 -20.88 -0.73
CA GLN A 116 0.07 -21.52 0.33
C GLN A 116 -0.03 -20.79 1.66
N PHE A 117 -0.21 -19.47 1.64
CA PHE A 117 -0.27 -18.66 2.85
C PHE A 117 -1.70 -18.53 3.39
N LEU A 118 -2.73 -18.47 2.53
CA LEU A 118 -4.14 -18.44 2.94
C LEU A 118 -5.02 -19.22 1.94
N PRO A 119 -5.40 -20.47 2.24
CA PRO A 119 -6.13 -21.32 1.29
C PRO A 119 -7.62 -20.97 1.11
N HIS A 120 -8.15 -20.00 1.84
CA HIS A 120 -9.59 -19.66 1.88
C HIS A 120 -9.93 -18.26 1.32
N ASP A 121 -8.95 -17.46 0.91
CA ASP A 121 -9.23 -16.14 0.36
C ASP A 121 -9.71 -16.23 -1.08
N GLU A 122 -10.74 -15.45 -1.40
CA GLU A 122 -11.26 -15.32 -2.76
C GLU A 122 -10.38 -14.37 -3.57
N ILE A 123 -10.00 -14.81 -4.76
CA ILE A 123 -9.39 -13.95 -5.77
C ILE A 123 -10.52 -13.16 -6.41
N PHE A 124 -10.41 -11.83 -6.40
CA PHE A 124 -11.41 -10.97 -7.02
C PHE A 124 -10.77 -9.90 -7.89
N GLU A 125 -11.54 -9.45 -8.87
CA GLU A 125 -11.19 -8.35 -9.76
C GLU A 125 -11.93 -7.10 -9.31
N PHE A 126 -11.27 -5.96 -9.34
CA PHE A 126 -11.87 -4.66 -9.03
C PHE A 126 -11.21 -3.56 -9.85
N ARG A 127 -11.80 -2.36 -9.84
CA ARG A 127 -11.22 -1.17 -10.44
C ARG A 127 -10.90 -0.16 -9.37
N ALA A 128 -9.78 0.52 -9.55
CA ALA A 128 -9.39 1.65 -8.73
C ALA A 128 -9.13 2.88 -9.61
N PRO A 129 -9.41 4.08 -9.09
CA PRO A 129 -9.07 5.31 -9.78
C PRO A 129 -7.55 5.42 -9.95
N VAL A 130 -7.14 6.02 -11.05
CA VAL A 130 -5.74 6.26 -11.38
C VAL A 130 -5.26 7.53 -10.70
N LEU A 131 -4.14 7.41 -9.99
CA LEU A 131 -3.46 8.52 -9.33
C LEU A 131 -2.03 8.64 -9.84
N THR A 132 -1.48 9.85 -9.73
CA THR A 132 -0.05 10.10 -9.98
C THR A 132 0.56 10.72 -8.73
N ILE A 133 1.83 10.42 -8.46
CA ILE A 133 2.53 11.02 -7.32
C ILE A 133 2.48 12.55 -7.42
N SER A 134 2.76 13.12 -8.60
CA SER A 134 2.68 14.57 -8.82
C SER A 134 1.29 15.13 -8.53
N GLY A 135 0.22 14.50 -9.04
CA GLY A 135 -1.13 14.97 -8.79
C GLY A 135 -1.55 14.90 -7.32
N ILE A 136 -1.08 13.91 -6.57
CA ILE A 136 -1.32 13.81 -5.12
C ILE A 136 -0.53 14.90 -4.38
N LEU A 137 0.73 15.13 -4.75
CA LEU A 137 1.56 16.17 -4.14
C LEU A 137 1.00 17.57 -4.43
N ASP A 138 0.53 17.84 -5.64
CA ASP A 138 -0.11 19.12 -5.99
C ASP A 138 -1.44 19.35 -5.25
N LYS A 139 -2.12 18.27 -4.82
CA LYS A 139 -3.37 18.33 -4.06
C LYS A 139 -3.15 18.72 -2.59
N HIS A 140 -1.99 18.36 -2.01
CA HIS A 140 -1.75 18.42 -0.56
C HIS A 140 -0.53 19.24 -0.12
N GLY A 141 0.30 19.70 -1.06
CA GLY A 141 1.48 20.56 -0.83
C GLY A 141 1.25 22.01 -1.18
#